data_AF-A0A917W1K9-F1
#
_entry.id   AF-A0A917W1K9-F1
#
_cell.length_a   1.000
_cell.length_b   1.000
_cell.length_c   1.000
_cell.angle_alpha   90.00
_cell.angle_beta   90.00
_cell.angle_gamma   90.00
#
_symmetry.space_group_name_H-M   'P 1'
#
loop_
_entity.id
_entity.type
_entity.pdbx_description
1 polymer ?
#
loop_
_entity_poly.entity_id
_entity_poly.type
_entity_poly.pdbx_seq_one_letter_code
_entity_poly.pdbx_strand_id
1 'polypeptide(L)' 'MATVGTLYIRDVPDEVTALLKKRAAAQGLSLSAYVGAELTKLASRPTNAEVVDRLRAKDRSGGPTTDEIVAEIRALRGE' A
#
# COMPACT_ATOMS: atom_id res chain seq x y z
N MET A 1 15.64 -11.77 -3.50
CA MET A 1 15.99 -11.24 -2.16
C MET A 1 15.76 -9.73 -2.20
N ALA A 2 14.94 -9.18 -1.30
CA ALA A 2 14.80 -7.72 -1.23
C ALA A 2 16.15 -7.11 -0.82
N THR A 3 16.65 -6.13 -1.58
CA THR A 3 17.87 -5.42 -1.24
C THR A 3 17.57 -4.43 -0.12
N VAL A 4 18.45 -4.38 0.89
CA VAL A 4 18.37 -3.37 1.95
C VAL A 4 19.10 -2.12 1.45
N GLY A 5 18.40 -0.98 1.46
CA GLY A 5 18.96 0.33 1.12
C GLY A 5 18.99 1.26 2.33
N THR A 6 19.92 2.22 2.33
CA THR A 6 19.99 3.29 3.33
C THR A 6 19.39 4.57 2.74
N LEU A 7 18.50 5.22 3.49
CA LEU A 7 17.92 6.51 3.12
C LEU A 7 18.51 7.62 4.00
N TYR A 8 19.03 8.67 3.38
CA TYR A 8 19.45 9.88 4.07
C TYR A 8 18.45 11.01 3.79
N ILE A 9 17.82 11.55 4.83
CA ILE A 9 16.82 12.62 4.73
C ILE A 9 17.47 13.91 5.25
N ARG A 10 17.49 14.93 4.39
CA ARG A 10 18.06 16.26 4.71
C ARG A 10 16.98 17.21 5.19
N ASP A 11 17.41 18.22 5.92
CA ASP A 11 16.60 19.38 6.31
C ASP A 11 15.29 19.00 7.02
N VAL A 12 15.34 17.95 7.85
CA VAL A 12 14.20 17.55 8.69
C VAL A 12 14.11 18.52 9.87
N PRO A 13 12.97 19.21 10.05
CA PRO A 13 12.82 20.13 11.17
C PRO A 13 13.04 19.44 12.52
N ASP A 14 13.65 20.16 13.47
CA ASP A 14 14.05 19.61 14.76
C ASP A 14 12.85 19.10 15.56
N GLU A 15 11.71 19.79 15.48
CA GLU A 15 10.46 19.41 16.12
C GLU A 15 9.91 18.07 15.59
N VAL A 16 10.08 17.80 14.30
CA VAL A 16 9.69 16.53 13.68
C VAL A 16 10.58 15.42 14.21
N THR A 17 11.90 15.64 14.22
CA THR A 17 12.86 14.66 14.73
C THR A 17 12.62 14.36 16.21
N ALA A 18 12.34 15.37 17.04
CA ALA A 18 12.02 15.20 18.45
C ALA A 18 10.74 14.37 18.66
N LEU A 19 9.69 14.64 17.89
CA LEU A 19 8.44 13.89 17.96
C LEU A 19 8.62 12.42 17.55
N LEU A 20 9.36 12.16 16.46
CA LEU A 20 9.63 10.80 16.01
C LEU A 20 10.49 10.02 17.01
N LYS A 21 11.49 10.66 17.64
CA LYS A 21 12.28 10.05 18.72
C LYS A 21 11.40 9.66 19.91
N LYS A 22 10.48 10.54 20.33
CA LYS A 22 9.52 10.25 21.41
C LYS A 22 8.63 9.05 21.07
N ARG A 23 8.11 8.97 19.84
CA ARG A 23 7.28 7.84 19.38
C ARG A 23 8.07 6.54 19.30
N ALA A 24 9.30 6.58 18.81
CA ALA A 24 10.20 5.43 18.76
C ALA A 24 10.48 4.90 20.17
N ALA A 25 10.84 5.79 21.11
CA ALA A 25 11.10 5.43 22.51
C ALA A 25 9.86 4.81 23.19
N ALA A 26 8.67 5.34 22.93
CA ALA A 26 7.41 4.78 23.46
C ALA A 26 7.14 3.35 22.97
N GLN A 27 7.76 2.91 21.88
CA GLN A 27 7.65 1.56 21.33
C GLN A 27 8.90 0.70 21.61
N GLY A 28 9.89 1.21 22.36
CA GLY A 28 11.16 0.50 22.60
C GLY A 28 12.02 0.33 21.34
N LEU A 29 11.82 1.17 20.33
CA LEU A 29 12.52 1.10 19.05
C LEU A 29 13.59 2.20 18.94
N SER A 30 14.66 1.92 18.19
CA SER A 30 15.54 2.98 17.70
C SER A 30 14.78 3.88 16.72
N LEU A 31 15.21 5.14 16.57
CA LEU A 31 14.60 6.06 15.61
C LEU A 31 14.61 5.50 14.18
N SER A 32 15.72 4.90 13.76
CA SER A 32 15.87 4.30 12.43
C SER A 32 14.93 3.10 12.22
N ALA A 33 14.77 2.24 13.23
CA ALA A 33 13.83 1.12 13.16
C ALA A 33 12.38 1.61 13.07
N TYR A 34 12.01 2.59 13.89
CA TYR A 34 10.67 3.19 13.88
C TYR A 34 10.36 3.84 12.52
N VAL A 35 11.22 4.74 12.04
CA VAL A 35 11.02 5.43 10.75
C VAL A 35 11.04 4.45 9.59
N GLY A 36 11.94 3.46 9.60
CA GLY A 36 11.98 2.42 8.56
C GLY A 36 10.68 1.61 8.49
N ALA A 37 10.09 1.28 9.64
CA ALA A 37 8.78 0.62 9.70
C ALA A 37 7.66 1.51 9.16
N GLU A 38 7.65 2.81 9.52
CA GLU A 38 6.64 3.75 9.00
C GLU A 38 6.77 3.97 7.48
N LEU A 39 7.99 4.05 6.94
CA LEU A 39 8.23 4.13 5.50
C LEU A 39 7.79 2.84 4.78
N THR A 40 8.01 1.68 5.40
CA THR A 40 7.55 0.40 4.87
C THR A 40 6.02 0.35 4.83
N LYS A 41 5.33 0.81 5.88
CA LYS A 41 3.86 0.92 5.90
C LYS A 41 3.38 1.86 4.80
N LEU A 42 4.02 3.00 4.63
CA LEU A 42 3.69 3.96 3.57
C LEU A 42 3.83 3.33 2.18
N ALA A 43 4.93 2.61 1.93
CA ALA A 43 5.18 1.97 0.63
C ALA A 43 4.34 0.69 0.40
N SER A 44 3.79 0.08 1.44
CA SER A 44 3.02 -1.17 1.32
C SER A 44 1.69 -1.02 0.57
N ARG A 45 1.16 0.20 0.47
CA ARG A 45 -0.12 0.49 -0.19
C ARG A 45 0.14 1.28 -1.48
N PRO A 46 -0.36 0.82 -2.63
CA PRO A 46 -0.28 1.61 -3.86
C PRO A 46 -1.12 2.88 -3.72
N THR A 47 -0.66 3.94 -4.36
CA THR A 47 -1.44 5.16 -4.56
C THR A 47 -2.65 4.90 -5.46
N ASN A 48 -3.67 5.76 -5.39
CA ASN A 48 -4.84 5.66 -6.27
C ASN A 48 -4.45 5.72 -7.76
N ALA A 49 -3.43 6.53 -8.10
CA ALA A 49 -2.91 6.63 -9.46
C ALA A 49 -2.36 5.28 -9.94
N GLU A 50 -1.48 4.65 -9.16
CA GLU A 50 -0.92 3.32 -9.48
C GLU A 50 -1.99 2.23 -9.56
N VAL A 51 -3.04 2.31 -8.73
CA VAL A 51 -4.19 1.40 -8.84
C VAL A 51 -4.91 1.60 -10.16
N VAL A 52 -5.21 2.85 -10.54
CA VAL A 52 -5.89 3.16 -11.80
C VAL A 52 -5.06 2.70 -13.00
N ASP A 53 -3.76 2.97 -13.01
CA ASP A 53 -2.87 2.56 -14.10
C ASP A 53 -2.81 1.04 -14.24
N ARG A 54 -2.71 0.33 -13.10
CA ARG A 54 -2.78 -1.14 -13.08
C ARG A 54 -4.12 -1.65 -13.60
N LEU A 55 -5.22 -0.99 -13.24
CA LEU A 55 -6.54 -1.36 -13.73
C LEU A 55 -6.67 -1.10 -15.24
N ARG A 56 -6.09 -0.03 -15.79
CA ARG A 56 -6.10 0.25 -17.23
C ARG A 56 -5.28 -0.77 -18.02
N ALA A 57 -4.13 -1.17 -17.49
CA ALA A 57 -3.24 -2.14 -18.15
C ALA A 57 -3.76 -3.59 -18.08
N LYS A 58 -4.77 -3.87 -17.24
CA LYS A 58 -5.29 -5.22 -17.07
C LYS A 58 -6.21 -5.61 -18.24
N ASP A 59 -5.80 -6.60 -19.02
CA ASP A 59 -6.68 -7.23 -20.00
C ASP A 59 -7.83 -7.97 -19.28
N ARG A 60 -9.05 -7.71 -19.74
CA ARG A 60 -10.30 -8.28 -19.20
C ARG A 60 -11.10 -9.01 -20.28
N SER A 61 -10.54 -9.15 -21.47
CA SER A 61 -11.21 -9.81 -22.61
C SER A 61 -11.60 -11.26 -22.33
N GLY A 62 -10.86 -11.96 -21.46
CA GLY A 62 -11.20 -13.32 -20.99
C GLY A 62 -12.15 -13.37 -19.79
N GLY A 63 -12.73 -12.25 -19.37
CA GLY A 63 -13.73 -12.21 -18.29
C GLY A 63 -15.12 -12.63 -18.79
N PRO A 64 -16.03 -13.01 -17.86
CA PRO A 64 -17.40 -13.34 -18.23
C PRO A 64 -18.11 -12.11 -18.78
N THR A 65 -18.93 -12.35 -19.80
CA THR A 65 -19.82 -11.37 -20.40
C THR A 65 -20.94 -10.99 -19.42
N THR A 66 -21.58 -9.85 -19.67
CA THR A 66 -22.75 -9.43 -18.89
C THR A 66 -23.84 -10.49 -18.88
N ASP A 67 -24.09 -11.15 -20.02
CA ASP A 67 -25.15 -12.14 -20.13
C ASP A 67 -24.85 -13.40 -19.32
N GLU A 68 -23.60 -13.87 -19.33
CA GLU A 68 -23.15 -14.98 -18.48
C GLU A 68 -23.28 -14.64 -16.99
N ILE A 69 -22.89 -13.41 -16.60
CA ILE A 69 -23.04 -12.94 -15.23
C ILE A 69 -24.52 -12.91 -14.82
N VAL A 70 -25.40 -12.38 -15.67
CA VAL A 70 -26.84 -12.29 -15.37
C VAL A 70 -27.48 -13.67 -15.33
N ALA A 71 -27.11 -14.56 -16.24
CA ALA A 71 -27.59 -15.94 -16.27
C ALA A 71 -27.21 -16.68 -14.97
N GLU A 72 -25.96 -16.57 -14.53
CA GLU A 72 -25.49 -17.17 -13.28
C GLU A 72 -26.24 -16.60 -12.07
N ILE A 73 -26.46 -15.29 -12.02
CA ILE A 73 -27.24 -14.66 -10.94
C ILE A 73 -28.68 -15.19 -10.88
N ARG A 74 -29.33 -15.41 -12.04
CA ARG A 74 -30.69 -15.98 -12.10
C ARG A 74 -30.72 -17.44 -11.66
N ALA A 75 -29.77 -18.24 -12.13
CA ALA A 75 -29.62 -19.63 -11.72
C ALA A 75 -29.44 -19.75 -10.19
N LEU A 76 -28.61 -18.89 -9.58
CA LEU A 76 -28.44 -18.84 -8.12
C LEU A 76 -29.70 -18.41 -7.36
N ARG A 77 -30.60 -17.66 -8.00
CA ARG A 77 -31.90 -17.27 -7.44
C ARG A 77 -32.99 -18.33 -7.65
N GLY A 78 -32.73 -19.35 -8.47
CA GLY A 78 -33.69 -20.39 -8.82
C GLY A 78 -34.74 -19.96 -9.84
N GLU A 79 -34.44 -18.94 -10.65
CA GLU A 79 -35.25 -18.46 -11.79
C GLU A 79 -34.87 -19.14 -13.11
#